data_AF-A0A958TPP5-F1
#
_entry.id   AF-A0A958TPP5-F1
#
_cell.length_a   1.000
_cell.length_b   1.000
_cell.length_c   1.000
_cell.angle_alpha   90.00
_cell.angle_beta   90.00
_cell.angle_gamma   90.00
#
_symmetry.space_group_name_H-M   'P 1'
#
loop_
_entity.id
_entity.type
_entity.pdbx_description
1 polymer ?
#
loop_
_entity_poly.entity_id
_entity_poly.type
_entity_poly.pdbx_seq_one_letter_code
_entity_poly.pdbx_strand_id
1 'polypeptide(L)'
;MKKLYSILLLSILLASCGEQKKNSVEKVLESDNLETIRKKRGELVNEQDAINEKIKLLDEKIATLDTVQHVPLITTITAKTEEFKHILELQGNVTTKDLLVITPEYNGILTNVYVKEGQQVSKGQTLAKIDDGGLSQQLAQLKIQADLAKTTYERQKRLWDQNIGSEIQYL
;
A
#
# COMPACT_ATOMS: atom_id res chain seq x y z
N MET A 1 -87.00 -50.83 22.14
CA MET A 1 -85.87 -50.40 22.99
C MET A 1 -84.72 -51.42 23.02
N LYS A 2 -84.22 -51.87 21.86
CA LYS A 2 -83.01 -52.71 21.76
C LYS A 2 -81.97 -52.15 20.78
N LYS A 3 -82.38 -51.25 19.86
CA LYS A 3 -81.48 -50.53 18.94
C LYS A 3 -80.83 -49.28 19.55
N LEU A 4 -81.33 -48.78 20.69
CA LEU A 4 -80.79 -47.60 21.36
C LEU A 4 -79.48 -47.90 22.12
N TYR A 5 -79.37 -49.09 22.73
CA TYR A 5 -78.12 -49.57 23.34
C TYR A 5 -77.02 -49.84 22.31
N SER A 6 -77.39 -50.28 21.10
CA SER A 6 -76.42 -50.48 20.00
C SER A 6 -75.82 -49.17 19.48
N ILE A 7 -76.54 -48.05 19.60
CA ILE A 7 -76.06 -46.72 19.20
C ILE A 7 -75.18 -46.11 20.31
N LEU A 8 -75.48 -46.40 21.58
CA LEU A 8 -74.66 -45.97 22.72
C LEU A 8 -73.32 -46.75 22.82
N LEU A 9 -73.28 -48.01 22.39
CA LEU A 9 -72.05 -48.81 22.35
C LEU A 9 -71.11 -48.38 21.21
N LEU A 10 -71.68 -47.89 20.10
CA LEU A 10 -70.91 -47.43 18.93
C LEU A 10 -70.30 -46.03 19.13
N SER A 11 -70.90 -45.19 19.97
CA SER A 11 -70.33 -43.88 20.33
C SER A 11 -69.14 -43.96 21.30
N ILE A 12 -68.98 -45.08 22.03
CA ILE A 12 -67.85 -45.31 22.94
C ILE A 12 -66.58 -45.80 22.21
N LEU A 13 -66.72 -46.45 21.05
CA LEU A 13 -65.57 -46.90 20.25
C LEU A 13 -64.88 -45.75 19.47
N LEU A 14 -65.57 -44.65 19.21
CA LEU A 14 -65.00 -43.47 18.54
C LEU A 14 -64.28 -42.49 19.49
N ALA A 15 -64.36 -42.71 20.81
CA ALA A 15 -63.60 -41.94 21.81
C ALA A 15 -62.24 -42.57 22.17
N SER A 16 -61.88 -43.72 21.57
CA SER A 16 -60.66 -44.48 21.90
C SER A 16 -59.45 -44.17 20.99
N CYS A 17 -59.52 -43.10 20.20
CA CYS A 17 -58.34 -42.46 19.62
C CYS A 17 -58.21 -41.03 20.16
N GLY A 18 -58.35 -40.89 21.48
CA GLY A 18 -57.80 -39.79 22.23
C GLY A 18 -56.28 -39.96 22.27
N GLU A 19 -55.61 -39.39 21.28
CA GLU A 19 -54.18 -39.15 21.31
C GLU A 19 -53.88 -38.34 22.57
N GLN A 20 -53.29 -38.97 23.59
CA GLN A 20 -52.63 -38.26 24.67
C GLN A 20 -51.38 -37.58 24.09
N LYS A 21 -51.59 -36.50 23.33
CA LYS A 21 -50.58 -35.49 23.04
C LYS A 21 -50.27 -34.78 24.35
N LYS A 22 -49.38 -35.39 25.14
CA LYS A 22 -48.50 -34.65 26.04
C LYS A 22 -47.79 -33.60 25.19
N ASN A 23 -48.27 -32.36 25.23
CA ASN A 23 -47.66 -31.14 24.71
C ASN A 23 -46.82 -31.34 23.44
N SER A 24 -47.48 -31.46 22.28
CA SER A 24 -46.78 -31.42 20.99
C SER A 24 -46.14 -30.04 20.82
N VAL A 25 -44.95 -30.02 20.20
CA VAL A 25 -44.10 -28.83 20.05
C VAL A 25 -44.87 -27.69 19.37
N GLU A 26 -45.85 -28.02 18.52
CA GLU A 26 -46.71 -27.04 17.85
C GLU A 26 -47.60 -26.22 18.82
N LYS A 27 -48.12 -26.79 19.91
CA LYS A 27 -49.00 -26.06 20.85
C LYS A 27 -48.25 -25.14 21.83
N VAL A 28 -46.97 -25.40 22.06
CA VAL A 28 -46.13 -24.59 22.96
C VAL A 28 -45.62 -23.33 22.25
N LEU A 29 -45.45 -23.41 20.92
CA LEU A 29 -45.08 -22.29 20.06
C LEU A 29 -46.20 -21.24 19.89
N GLU A 30 -47.48 -21.61 20.05
CA GLU A 30 -48.64 -20.70 19.94
C GLU A 30 -48.95 -19.91 21.24
N SER A 31 -48.34 -20.28 22.38
CA SER A 31 -48.72 -19.77 23.71
C SER A 31 -47.89 -18.58 24.24
N ASP A 32 -46.90 -18.09 23.48
CA ASP A 32 -46.00 -16.95 23.76
C ASP A 32 -45.47 -16.84 25.21
N ASN A 33 -45.43 -17.95 25.95
CA ASN A 33 -44.96 -18.02 27.33
C ASN A 33 -43.57 -18.66 27.37
N LEU A 34 -42.56 -17.86 27.72
CA LEU A 34 -41.14 -18.24 27.68
C LEU A 34 -40.80 -19.43 28.61
N GLU A 35 -41.53 -19.61 29.71
CA GLU A 35 -41.24 -20.66 30.69
C GLU A 35 -41.64 -22.06 30.19
N THR A 36 -42.74 -22.18 29.45
CA THR A 36 -43.22 -23.46 28.93
C THR A 36 -42.34 -23.95 27.77
N ILE A 37 -41.89 -23.03 26.91
CA ILE A 37 -40.92 -23.31 25.83
C ILE A 37 -39.59 -23.79 26.41
N ARG A 38 -39.06 -23.14 27.45
CA ARG A 38 -37.80 -23.56 28.10
C ARG A 38 -37.90 -24.92 28.77
N LYS A 39 -39.02 -25.20 29.46
CA LYS A 39 -39.26 -26.53 30.06
C LYS A 39 -39.32 -27.61 28.99
N LYS A 40 -40.07 -27.38 27.90
CA LYS A 40 -40.15 -28.35 26.79
C LYS A 40 -38.82 -28.50 26.05
N ARG A 41 -38.06 -27.43 25.84
CA ARG A 41 -36.69 -27.49 25.30
C ARG A 41 -35.78 -28.31 26.22
N GLY A 42 -35.83 -28.10 27.53
CA GLY A 42 -35.05 -28.89 28.49
C GLY A 42 -35.40 -30.38 28.46
N GLU A 43 -36.69 -30.72 28.39
CA GLU A 43 -37.14 -32.11 28.22
C GLU A 43 -36.60 -32.72 26.92
N LEU A 44 -36.72 -32.01 25.78
CA LEU A 44 -36.24 -32.50 24.49
C LEU A 44 -34.72 -32.59 24.41
N VAL A 45 -33.99 -31.69 25.07
CA VAL A 45 -32.52 -31.76 25.17
C VAL A 45 -32.12 -32.98 26.00
N ASN A 46 -32.80 -33.25 27.11
CA ASN A 46 -32.53 -34.46 27.91
C ASN A 46 -32.85 -35.75 27.14
N GLU A 47 -33.94 -35.76 26.37
CA GLU A 47 -34.27 -36.88 25.47
C GLU A 47 -33.22 -37.02 24.36
N GLN A 48 -32.75 -35.91 23.78
CA GLN A 48 -31.70 -35.89 22.78
C GLN A 48 -30.37 -36.40 23.33
N ASP A 49 -29.98 -36.02 24.54
CA ASP A 49 -28.76 -36.50 25.20
C ASP A 49 -28.84 -37.99 25.49
N ALA A 50 -29.99 -38.47 25.99
CA ALA A 50 -30.21 -39.90 26.22
C ALA A 50 -30.21 -40.72 24.91
N ILE A 51 -30.70 -40.15 23.80
CA ILE A 51 -30.63 -40.76 22.47
C ILE A 51 -29.19 -40.74 21.95
N ASN A 52 -28.46 -39.65 22.13
CA ASN A 52 -27.05 -39.52 21.72
C ASN A 52 -26.15 -40.50 22.47
N GLU A 53 -26.38 -40.75 23.76
CA GLU A 53 -25.65 -41.79 24.50
C GLU A 53 -25.92 -43.18 23.94
N LYS A 54 -27.18 -43.48 23.58
CA LYS A 54 -27.54 -44.75 22.92
C LYS A 54 -26.90 -44.87 21.54
N ILE A 55 -26.86 -43.78 20.76
CA ILE A 55 -26.19 -43.73 19.46
C ILE A 55 -24.70 -43.98 19.63
N LYS A 56 -24.03 -43.36 20.61
CA LYS A 56 -22.62 -43.64 20.91
C LYS A 56 -22.35 -45.10 21.23
N LEU A 57 -23.17 -45.73 22.07
CA LEU A 57 -23.03 -47.16 22.38
C LEU A 57 -23.22 -48.05 21.12
N LEU A 58 -24.14 -47.66 20.24
CA LEU A 58 -24.34 -48.33 18.95
C LEU A 58 -23.17 -48.10 18.00
N ASP A 59 -22.64 -46.87 17.91
CA ASP A 59 -21.49 -46.50 17.08
C ASP A 59 -20.21 -47.20 17.55
N GLU A 60 -19.98 -47.32 18.86
CA GLU A 60 -18.90 -48.12 19.43
C GLU A 60 -19.03 -49.59 19.04
N LYS A 61 -20.25 -50.15 19.10
CA LYS A 61 -20.49 -51.54 18.71
C LYS A 61 -20.33 -51.74 17.20
N ILE A 62 -20.78 -50.78 16.39
CA ILE A 62 -20.57 -50.75 14.94
C ILE A 62 -19.08 -50.68 14.64
N ALA A 63 -18.31 -49.83 15.30
CA ALA A 63 -16.86 -49.71 15.11
C ALA A 63 -16.09 -51.00 15.43
N THR A 64 -16.59 -51.85 16.35
CA THR A 64 -15.98 -53.17 16.62
C THR A 64 -16.33 -54.25 15.60
N LEU A 65 -17.47 -54.13 14.91
CA LEU A 65 -18.00 -55.15 14.00
C LEU A 65 -17.75 -54.80 12.53
N ASP A 66 -17.72 -53.50 12.21
CA ASP A 66 -17.47 -52.98 10.88
C ASP A 66 -15.97 -53.00 10.59
N THR A 67 -15.54 -53.93 9.73
CA THR A 67 -14.16 -54.06 9.29
C THR A 67 -13.82 -53.05 8.18
N VAL A 68 -14.81 -52.31 7.66
CA VAL A 68 -14.66 -51.36 6.54
C VAL A 68 -14.59 -49.93 7.08
N GLN A 69 -13.43 -49.57 7.61
CA GLN A 69 -13.15 -48.18 8.00
C GLN A 69 -13.09 -47.28 6.77
N HIS A 70 -14.09 -46.41 6.60
CA HIS A 70 -14.07 -45.32 5.62
C HIS A 70 -13.23 -44.15 6.14
N VAL A 71 -11.93 -44.36 6.33
CA VAL A 71 -11.03 -43.28 6.71
C VAL A 71 -10.76 -42.37 5.49
N PRO A 72 -11.00 -41.06 5.60
CA PRO A 72 -10.69 -40.14 4.51
C PRO A 72 -9.18 -40.12 4.30
N LEU A 73 -8.76 -40.36 3.06
CA LEU A 73 -7.35 -40.28 2.69
C LEU A 73 -6.91 -38.82 2.75
N ILE A 74 -6.00 -38.52 3.69
CA ILE A 74 -5.39 -37.20 3.82
C ILE A 74 -3.89 -37.27 3.52
N THR A 75 -3.38 -36.22 2.91
CA THR A 75 -1.94 -36.05 2.67
C THR A 75 -1.44 -34.91 3.55
N THR A 76 -0.41 -35.18 4.34
CA THR A 76 0.24 -34.17 5.18
C THR A 76 1.65 -33.91 4.67
N ILE A 77 2.11 -32.68 4.86
CA ILE A 77 3.49 -32.29 4.60
C ILE A 77 4.09 -31.79 5.91
N THR A 78 5.26 -32.31 6.28
CA THR A 78 5.99 -31.86 7.47
C THR A 78 6.77 -30.60 7.12
N ALA A 79 6.50 -29.51 7.83
CA ALA A 79 7.22 -28.26 7.65
C ALA A 79 8.70 -28.42 8.02
N LYS A 80 9.59 -27.91 7.17
CA LYS A 80 11.03 -27.84 7.40
C LYS A 80 11.45 -26.38 7.42
N THR A 81 12.37 -26.02 8.31
CA THR A 81 12.96 -24.69 8.35
C THR A 81 14.02 -24.57 7.27
N GLU A 82 13.83 -23.63 6.36
CA GLU A 82 14.80 -23.27 5.32
C GLU A 82 15.02 -21.76 5.32
N GLU A 83 16.18 -21.32 4.82
CA GLU A 83 16.51 -19.89 4.72
C GLU A 83 15.68 -19.25 3.60
N PHE A 84 14.75 -18.38 3.97
CA PHE A 84 13.92 -17.65 3.00
C PHE A 84 14.55 -16.31 2.64
N LYS A 85 14.99 -16.17 1.38
CA LYS A 85 15.45 -14.88 0.83
C LYS A 85 14.32 -14.20 0.08
N HIS A 86 13.78 -13.14 0.68
CA HIS A 86 12.76 -12.33 0.03
C HIS A 86 13.41 -11.35 -0.94
N ILE A 87 13.19 -11.53 -2.24
CA ILE A 87 13.64 -10.61 -3.28
C ILE A 87 12.45 -9.73 -3.66
N LEU A 88 12.65 -8.42 -3.59
CA LEU A 88 11.67 -7.42 -4.01
C LEU A 88 12.17 -6.73 -5.28
N GLU A 89 11.42 -6.88 -6.36
CA GLU A 89 11.68 -6.17 -7.61
C GLU A 89 10.88 -4.88 -7.64
N LEU A 90 11.59 -3.75 -7.69
CA LEU A 90 11.00 -2.42 -7.79
C LEU A 90 11.29 -1.83 -9.15
N GLN A 91 10.25 -1.28 -9.76
CA GLN A 91 10.38 -0.54 -11.01
C GLN A 91 10.71 0.93 -10.70
N GLY A 92 11.72 1.46 -11.35
CA GLY A 92 12.15 2.85 -11.21
C GLY A 92 12.27 3.53 -12.56
N ASN A 93 12.15 4.86 -12.57
CA ASN A 93 12.41 5.68 -13.74
C ASN A 93 13.76 6.40 -13.57
N VAL A 94 14.51 6.53 -14.67
CA VAL A 94 15.78 7.26 -14.69
C VAL A 94 15.52 8.70 -15.12
N THR A 95 15.74 9.64 -14.20
CA THR A 95 15.62 11.07 -14.47
C THR A 95 16.99 11.74 -14.35
N THR A 96 17.17 12.81 -15.12
CA THR A 96 18.34 13.68 -14.98
C THR A 96 18.14 14.55 -13.76
N LYS A 97 19.19 14.67 -12.91
CA LYS A 97 19.15 15.58 -11.75
C LYS A 97 19.06 17.04 -12.18
N ASP A 98 19.90 17.40 -13.15
CA ASP A 98 20.07 18.78 -13.60
C ASP A 98 19.80 18.87 -15.11
N LEU A 99 18.69 19.50 -15.47
CA LEU A 99 18.38 19.90 -16.84
C LEU A 99 18.47 21.43 -16.90
N LEU A 100 19.41 21.95 -17.69
CA LEU A 100 19.64 23.38 -17.82
C LEU A 100 19.60 23.79 -19.29
N VAL A 101 18.87 24.88 -19.56
CA VAL A 101 18.93 25.57 -20.86
C VAL A 101 19.98 26.67 -20.75
N ILE A 102 20.99 26.62 -21.61
CA ILE A 102 22.06 27.62 -21.64
C ILE A 102 21.61 28.79 -22.52
N THR A 103 21.57 29.98 -21.94
CA THR A 103 21.28 31.23 -22.65
C THR A 103 22.50 32.14 -22.60
N PRO A 104 22.75 32.94 -23.65
CA PRO A 104 23.81 33.92 -23.60
C PRO A 104 23.48 35.07 -22.64
N GLU A 105 24.50 35.60 -21.96
CA GLU A 105 24.35 36.75 -21.05
C GLU A 105 24.15 38.07 -21.80
N TYR A 106 24.70 38.18 -23.02
CA TYR A 106 24.59 39.35 -23.88
C TYR A 106 23.94 38.98 -25.20
N ASN A 107 23.15 39.91 -25.74
CA ASN A 107 22.58 39.78 -27.07
C ASN A 107 23.69 40.04 -28.11
N GLY A 108 23.83 39.12 -29.06
CA GLY A 108 24.80 39.23 -30.14
C GLY A 108 24.53 38.21 -31.25
N ILE A 109 25.27 38.31 -32.34
CA ILE A 109 25.12 37.39 -33.48
C ILE A 109 25.96 36.14 -33.22
N LEU A 110 25.36 34.95 -33.36
CA LEU A 110 26.08 33.68 -33.22
C LEU A 110 27.12 33.55 -34.35
N THR A 111 28.40 33.59 -34.01
CA THR A 111 29.50 33.52 -35.00
C THR A 111 29.87 32.09 -35.32
N ASN A 112 30.04 31.25 -34.29
CA ASN A 112 30.50 29.87 -34.43
C ASN A 112 29.85 28.96 -33.40
N VAL A 113 29.57 27.73 -33.80
CA VAL A 113 29.17 26.63 -32.90
C VAL A 113 30.28 25.57 -32.96
N TYR A 114 30.82 25.21 -31.80
CA TYR A 114 31.97 24.29 -31.69
C TYR A 114 31.57 22.86 -31.32
N VAL A 115 30.29 22.64 -31.00
CA VAL A 115 29.76 21.35 -30.55
C VAL A 115 28.69 20.84 -31.49
N LYS A 116 28.51 19.52 -31.49
CA LYS A 116 27.45 18.82 -32.23
C LYS A 116 26.40 18.29 -31.26
N GLU A 117 25.19 18.07 -31.77
CA GLU A 117 24.11 17.44 -31.00
C GLU A 117 24.54 16.06 -30.50
N GLY A 118 24.24 15.76 -29.23
CA GLY A 118 24.62 14.52 -28.56
C GLY A 118 26.09 14.42 -28.13
N GLN A 119 26.92 15.43 -28.41
CA GLN A 119 28.31 15.45 -27.97
C GLN A 119 28.42 15.63 -26.45
N GLN A 120 29.23 14.79 -25.81
CA GLN A 120 29.57 14.97 -24.41
C GLN A 120 30.53 16.15 -24.24
N VAL A 121 30.22 17.06 -23.32
CA VAL A 121 31.00 18.28 -23.04
C VAL A 121 31.42 18.34 -21.59
N SER A 122 32.55 18.99 -21.32
CA SER A 122 33.09 19.16 -19.97
C SER A 122 32.86 20.57 -19.42
N LYS A 123 32.90 20.73 -18.10
CA LYS A 123 32.79 22.04 -17.45
C LYS A 123 33.88 22.98 -17.96
N GLY A 124 33.47 24.17 -18.43
CA GLY A 124 34.38 25.20 -18.96
C GLY A 124 34.69 25.08 -20.46
N GLN A 125 34.17 24.05 -21.13
CA GLN A 125 34.32 23.93 -22.58
C GLN A 125 33.47 24.98 -23.31
N THR A 126 34.08 25.69 -24.27
CA THR A 126 33.36 26.64 -25.11
C THR A 126 32.43 25.90 -26.07
N LEU A 127 31.12 26.16 -25.97
CA LEU A 127 30.10 25.52 -26.81
C LEU A 127 29.86 26.31 -28.10
N ALA A 128 29.80 27.63 -27.98
CA ALA A 128 29.59 28.55 -29.08
C ALA A 128 30.26 29.89 -28.80
N LYS A 129 30.52 30.65 -29.86
CA LYS A 129 31.00 32.03 -29.79
C LYS A 129 29.96 32.94 -30.39
N ILE A 130 29.65 34.00 -29.64
CA ILE A 130 28.75 35.07 -30.05
C ILE A 130 29.60 36.32 -30.27
N ASP A 131 29.25 37.09 -31.28
CA ASP A 131 29.84 38.39 -31.55
C ASP A 131 29.47 39.34 -30.41
N ASP A 132 30.50 39.92 -29.78
CA ASP A 132 30.37 40.80 -28.63
C ASP A 132 30.01 42.25 -29.01
N GLY A 133 29.77 42.52 -30.30
CA GLY A 133 29.11 43.73 -30.78
C GLY A 133 29.86 45.03 -30.45
N GLY A 134 31.16 44.97 -30.15
CA GLY A 134 31.94 46.14 -29.75
C GLY A 134 32.48 46.11 -28.32
N LEU A 135 32.02 45.16 -27.49
CA LEU A 135 32.43 45.04 -26.09
C LEU A 135 33.93 44.79 -25.95
N SER A 136 34.53 44.00 -26.84
CA SER A 136 35.98 43.76 -26.83
C SER A 136 36.78 45.04 -27.10
N GLN A 137 36.31 45.89 -28.00
CA GLN A 137 36.93 47.18 -28.32
C GLN A 137 36.79 48.16 -27.16
N GLN A 138 35.62 48.22 -26.52
CA GLN A 138 35.41 49.02 -25.31
C GLN A 138 36.34 48.58 -24.17
N LEU A 139 36.49 47.27 -23.98
CA LEU A 139 37.42 46.72 -22.99
C LEU A 139 38.87 47.10 -23.30
N ALA A 140 39.28 47.05 -24.58
CA ALA A 140 40.63 47.45 -24.99
C ALA A 140 40.89 48.94 -24.70
N GLN A 141 39.94 49.82 -24.99
CA GLN A 141 40.03 51.24 -24.67
C GLN A 141 40.16 51.49 -23.16
N LEU A 142 39.33 50.82 -22.35
CA LEU A 142 39.38 50.95 -20.90
C LEU A 142 40.70 50.42 -20.30
N LYS A 143 41.25 49.33 -20.86
CA LYS A 143 42.58 48.83 -20.46
C LYS A 143 43.68 49.85 -20.73
N ILE A 144 43.68 50.48 -21.90
CA ILE A 144 44.65 51.53 -22.23
C ILE A 144 44.53 52.71 -21.26
N GLN A 145 43.31 53.13 -20.92
CA GLN A 145 43.09 54.19 -19.95
C GLN A 145 43.57 53.81 -18.54
N ALA A 146 43.34 52.56 -18.12
CA ALA A 146 43.81 52.03 -16.85
C ALA A 146 45.35 51.95 -16.80
N ASP A 147 46.00 51.50 -17.87
CA ASP A 147 47.46 51.42 -17.97
C ASP A 147 48.11 52.81 -17.95
N LEU A 148 47.50 53.79 -18.61
CA LEU A 148 47.92 55.19 -18.57
C LEU A 148 47.78 55.77 -17.16
N ALA A 149 46.63 55.54 -16.51
CA ALA A 149 46.39 56.00 -15.15
C ALA A 149 47.39 55.37 -14.17
N LYS A 150 47.64 54.06 -14.29
CA LYS A 150 48.65 53.33 -13.51
C LYS A 150 50.04 53.90 -13.71
N THR A 151 50.46 54.12 -14.96
CA THR A 151 51.77 54.71 -15.26
C THR A 151 51.91 56.12 -14.70
N THR A 152 50.83 56.90 -14.74
CA THR A 152 50.80 58.27 -14.20
C THR A 152 50.91 58.25 -12.68
N TYR A 153 50.14 57.38 -12.02
CA TYR A 153 50.21 57.17 -10.58
C TYR A 153 51.60 56.69 -10.13
N GLU A 154 52.18 55.70 -10.80
CA GLU A 154 53.52 55.21 -10.48
C GLU A 154 54.60 56.28 -10.66
N ARG A 155 54.45 57.17 -11.65
CA ARG A 155 55.33 58.33 -11.82
C ARG A 155 55.16 59.33 -10.68
N GLN A 156 53.93 59.70 -10.35
CA GLN A 156 53.63 60.60 -9.22
C GLN A 156 54.16 60.03 -7.90
N LYS A 157 53.98 58.74 -7.67
CA LYS A 157 54.53 58.02 -6.52
C LYS A 157 56.04 58.17 -6.42
N ARG A 158 56.79 57.91 -7.50
CA ARG A 158 58.26 58.03 -7.48
C ARG A 158 58.73 59.45 -7.20
N LEU A 159 58.02 60.46 -7.70
CA LEU A 159 58.35 61.86 -7.44
C LEU A 159 58.04 62.23 -5.99
N TRP A 160 56.90 61.78 -5.47
CA TRP A 160 56.52 61.93 -4.06
C TRP A 160 57.52 61.26 -3.11
N ASP A 161 57.95 60.04 -3.41
CA ASP A 161 58.98 59.29 -2.65
C ASP A 161 60.34 60.03 -2.63
N GLN A 162 60.59 60.92 -3.60
CA GLN A 162 61.76 61.80 -3.66
C GLN A 162 61.52 63.18 -3.00
N ASN A 163 60.38 63.38 -2.33
CA ASN A 163 59.90 64.66 -1.78
C ASN A 163 59.68 65.77 -2.83
N ILE A 164 59.31 65.40 -4.05
CA ILE A 164 59.03 66.32 -5.16
C ILE A 164 57.55 66.23 -5.53
N GLY A 165 56.76 67.25 -5.19
CA GLY A 165 55.34 67.34 -5.60
C GLY A 165 54.39 67.73 -4.46
N SER A 166 53.10 67.95 -4.77
CA SER A 166 52.06 68.23 -3.79
C SER A 166 51.25 66.98 -3.44
N GLU A 167 50.83 66.84 -2.18
CA GLU A 167 50.06 65.68 -1.67
C GLU A 167 48.74 65.46 -2.45
N ILE A 168 48.10 66.55 -2.89
CA ILE A 168 46.87 66.56 -3.70
C ILE A 168 47.06 65.92 -5.08
N GLN A 169 48.29 65.87 -5.62
CA GLN A 169 48.56 65.26 -6.92
C GLN A 169 48.87 63.76 -6.84
N TYR A 170 49.10 63.23 -5.63
CA TYR A 170 49.43 61.82 -5.41
C TYR A 170 48.26 61.00 -4.84
N LEU A 171 47.44 61.61 -3.99
CA LEU A 171 46.19 61.04 -3.45
C LEU A 171 45.02 61.18 -4.45
#